data_AF-A0A2G9TZ10-F1
#
_entry.id   AF-A0A2G9TZ10-F1
#
_cell.length_a   1.000
_cell.length_b   1.000
_cell.length_c   1.000
_cell.angle_alpha   90.00
_cell.angle_beta   90.00
_cell.angle_gamma   90.00
#
_symmetry.space_group_name_H-M   'P 1'
#
loop_
_entity.id
_entity.type
_entity.pdbx_description
1 polymer ?
#
loop_
_entity_poly.entity_id
_entity_poly.type
_entity_poly.pdbx_seq_one_letter_code
_entity_poly.pdbx_strand_id
1 'polypeptide(L)'
;MIITSFARHVKPSLQSVVRTVARGQHFLASVPLKKRGVDKVSTDDLKGKVLLLYFSAGWCRSCRMLTPKLKKFYEELGDADRSNLEVVWVSRDKEAADQLEYYEKAMPPWYYIPFGDSNIQ
;
A
#
# COMPACT_ATOMS: atom_id res chain seq x y z
N MET A 1 -17.24 4.28 68.46
CA MET A 1 -17.98 4.91 67.36
C MET A 1 -17.10 4.81 66.11
N ILE A 2 -17.26 3.72 65.34
CA ILE A 2 -16.37 3.35 64.23
C ILE A 2 -17.01 3.87 62.94
N ILE A 3 -16.35 4.82 62.27
CA ILE A 3 -16.78 5.35 60.98
C ILE A 3 -16.02 4.56 59.91
N THR A 4 -16.62 3.49 59.39
CA THR A 4 -16.08 2.74 58.26
C THR A 4 -16.36 3.50 56.97
N SER A 5 -15.31 4.07 56.40
CA SER A 5 -15.29 4.74 55.09
C SER A 5 -15.59 3.73 53.98
N PHE A 6 -16.68 3.95 53.24
CA PHE A 6 -17.09 3.15 52.09
C PHE A 6 -16.50 3.77 50.81
N ALA A 7 -15.28 3.38 50.45
CA ALA A 7 -14.66 3.78 49.19
C ALA A 7 -15.35 3.04 48.03
N ARG A 8 -16.18 3.78 47.27
CA ARG A 8 -16.82 3.31 46.04
C ARG A 8 -15.74 2.95 45.03
N HIS A 9 -15.62 1.66 44.69
CA HIS A 9 -14.88 1.20 43.53
C HIS A 9 -15.62 1.65 42.26
N VAL A 10 -15.18 2.76 41.68
CA VAL A 10 -15.57 3.14 40.32
C VAL A 10 -14.69 2.33 39.37
N LYS A 11 -15.23 1.25 38.79
CA LYS A 11 -14.61 0.59 37.63
C LYS A 11 -14.57 1.62 36.49
N PRO A 12 -13.41 1.95 35.92
CA PRO A 12 -13.37 2.84 34.77
C PRO A 12 -14.11 2.15 33.61
N SER A 13 -15.16 2.79 33.13
CA SER A 13 -15.92 2.37 31.96
C SER A 13 -15.03 2.45 30.72
N LEU A 14 -14.97 1.33 30.00
CA LEU A 14 -14.32 1.11 28.71
C LEU A 14 -14.97 1.93 27.58
N GLN A 15 -15.02 3.26 27.69
CA GLN A 15 -15.63 4.13 26.67
C GLN A 15 -14.77 5.30 26.20
N SER A 16 -13.51 5.42 26.61
CA SER A 16 -12.54 6.10 25.74
C SER A 16 -12.07 5.09 24.69
N VAL A 17 -12.89 4.91 23.66
CA VAL A 17 -12.39 4.43 22.37
C VAL A 17 -11.40 5.49 21.91
N VAL A 18 -10.15 5.29 22.30
CA VAL A 18 -9.00 5.99 21.77
C VAL A 18 -9.01 5.71 20.27
N ARG A 19 -9.62 6.62 19.50
CA ARG A 19 -9.33 6.76 18.07
C ARG A 19 -7.94 7.39 17.95
N THR A 20 -6.92 6.69 18.42
CA THR A 20 -5.59 6.84 17.82
C THR A 20 -5.71 6.15 16.47
N VAL A 21 -6.19 6.90 15.47
CA VAL A 21 -5.82 6.56 14.09
C VAL A 21 -4.30 6.57 14.11
N ALA A 22 -3.69 5.40 14.05
CA ALA A 22 -2.26 5.24 14.08
C ALA A 22 -1.67 6.01 12.90
N ARG A 23 -1.27 7.26 13.13
CA ARG A 23 -0.37 8.03 12.28
C ARG A 23 0.96 7.28 12.27
N GLY A 24 1.06 6.20 11.51
CA GLY A 24 2.23 5.34 11.50
C GLY A 24 2.01 3.93 10.97
N GLN A 25 0.78 3.39 11.01
CA GLN A 25 0.49 2.15 10.30
C GLN A 25 0.17 2.46 8.85
N HIS A 26 1.18 2.32 8.02
CA HIS A 26 1.01 2.33 6.58
C HIS A 26 0.16 1.11 6.19
N PHE A 27 -0.92 1.29 5.44
CA PHE A 27 -1.91 0.23 5.17
C PHE A 27 -1.34 -0.98 4.40
N LEU A 28 -0.15 -0.84 3.80
CA LEU A 28 0.59 -1.93 3.16
C LEU A 28 1.60 -2.64 4.09
N ALA A 29 1.66 -2.29 5.38
CA ALA A 29 2.66 -2.82 6.32
C ALA A 29 2.66 -4.36 6.43
N SER A 30 1.52 -5.01 6.18
CA SER A 30 1.38 -6.47 6.19
C SER A 30 1.24 -7.09 4.81
N VAL A 31 1.40 -6.29 3.74
CA VAL A 31 1.20 -6.74 2.36
C VAL A 31 2.57 -7.08 1.75
N PRO A 32 2.73 -8.26 1.11
CA PRO A 32 3.96 -8.59 0.42
C PRO A 32 4.14 -7.66 -0.78
N LEU A 33 5.32 -7.05 -0.88
CA LEU A 33 5.69 -6.17 -1.99
C LEU A 33 6.95 -6.67 -2.68
N LYS A 34 6.98 -6.52 -4.00
CA LYS A 34 8.15 -6.76 -4.85
C LYS A 34 8.41 -5.57 -5.76
N LYS A 35 9.66 -5.42 -6.19
CA LYS A 35 10.11 -4.38 -7.12
C LYS A 35 11.27 -4.93 -7.93
N ARG A 36 11.27 -4.70 -9.26
CA ARG A 36 12.33 -5.20 -10.15
C ARG A 36 13.68 -4.62 -9.75
N GLY A 37 14.69 -5.48 -9.66
CA GLY A 37 16.06 -5.10 -9.29
C GLY A 37 16.26 -4.83 -7.79
N VAL A 38 15.29 -5.16 -6.94
CA VAL A 38 15.39 -5.01 -5.48
C VAL A 38 15.02 -6.32 -4.80
N ASP A 39 15.99 -6.96 -4.16
CA ASP A 39 15.80 -8.29 -3.53
C ASP A 39 14.94 -8.23 -2.26
N LYS A 40 15.08 -7.15 -1.48
CA LYS A 40 14.36 -6.96 -0.23
C LYS A 40 13.68 -5.60 -0.21
N VAL A 41 12.37 -5.61 -0.36
CA VAL A 41 11.51 -4.42 -0.25
C VAL A 41 11.10 -4.22 1.21
N SER A 42 11.25 -3.01 1.74
CA SER A 42 10.66 -2.61 3.02
C SER A 42 9.51 -1.64 2.79
N THR A 43 8.43 -1.79 3.57
CA THR A 43 7.34 -0.81 3.59
C THR A 43 7.77 0.53 4.20
N ASP A 44 8.94 0.58 4.86
CA ASP A 44 9.52 1.81 5.36
C ASP A 44 9.85 2.80 4.23
N ASP A 45 10.19 2.30 3.04
CA ASP A 45 10.49 3.12 1.85
C ASP A 45 9.26 3.88 1.33
N LEU A 46 8.07 3.53 1.82
CA LEU A 46 6.78 4.11 1.48
C LEU A 46 6.26 5.08 2.55
N LYS A 47 6.91 5.14 3.71
CA LYS A 47 6.47 6.00 4.82
C LYS A 47 6.59 7.48 4.45
N GLY A 48 5.55 8.24 4.73
CA GLY A 48 5.51 9.68 4.46
C GLY A 48 5.29 10.06 3.00
N LYS A 49 5.27 9.08 2.08
CA LYS A 49 4.97 9.31 0.66
C LYS A 49 3.47 9.23 0.39
N VAL A 50 3.04 9.96 -0.63
CA VAL A 50 1.76 9.74 -1.30
C VAL A 50 1.86 8.45 -2.09
N LEU A 51 0.90 7.56 -1.92
CA LEU A 51 0.81 6.35 -2.72
C LEU A 51 -0.24 6.47 -3.80
N LEU A 52 0.16 6.21 -5.04
CA LEU A 52 -0.74 5.97 -6.15
C LEU A 52 -0.94 4.47 -6.34
N LEU A 53 -2.11 3.98 -5.93
CA LEU A 53 -2.52 2.61 -6.24
C LEU A 53 -3.00 2.53 -7.68
N TYR A 54 -2.27 1.79 -8.51
CA TYR A 54 -2.61 1.62 -9.92
C TYR A 54 -3.12 0.21 -10.18
N PHE A 55 -4.40 0.07 -10.51
CA PHE A 55 -5.03 -1.22 -10.79
C PHE A 55 -5.05 -1.46 -12.30
N SER A 56 -4.42 -2.55 -12.76
CA SER A 56 -4.43 -2.91 -14.18
C SER A 56 -4.14 -4.39 -14.42
N ALA A 57 -4.29 -4.81 -15.67
CA ALA A 57 -3.93 -6.16 -16.11
C ALA A 57 -3.41 -6.18 -17.54
N GLY A 58 -2.60 -7.17 -17.89
CA GLY A 58 -2.04 -7.35 -19.22
C GLY A 58 -3.11 -7.63 -20.28
N TRP A 59 -4.19 -8.34 -19.92
CA TRP A 59 -5.31 -8.61 -20.81
C TRP A 59 -6.18 -7.38 -21.10
N CYS A 60 -6.14 -6.36 -20.24
CA CYS A 60 -6.99 -5.16 -20.32
C CYS A 60 -6.50 -4.14 -21.38
N ARG A 61 -7.24 -3.99 -22.48
CA ARG A 61 -6.84 -3.09 -23.60
C ARG A 61 -6.75 -1.62 -23.19
N SER A 62 -7.73 -1.10 -22.45
CA SER A 62 -7.72 0.29 -21.96
C SER A 62 -6.52 0.54 -21.04
N CYS A 63 -6.21 -0.42 -20.17
CA CYS A 63 -5.06 -0.36 -19.27
C CYS A 63 -3.75 -0.28 -20.05
N ARG A 64 -3.56 -1.11 -21.09
CA ARG A 64 -2.37 -1.04 -21.96
C ARG A 64 -2.19 0.32 -22.64
N MET A 65 -3.27 1.07 -22.86
CA MET A 65 -3.18 2.44 -23.39
C MET A 65 -2.92 3.50 -22.30
N LEU A 66 -3.30 3.22 -21.05
CA LEU A 66 -3.11 4.12 -19.91
C LEU A 66 -1.71 4.00 -19.31
N THR A 67 -1.15 2.79 -19.18
CA THR A 67 0.17 2.56 -18.57
C THR A 67 1.28 3.45 -19.18
N PRO A 68 1.39 3.62 -20.52
CA PRO A 68 2.40 4.49 -21.11
C PRO A 68 2.21 5.97 -20.74
N LYS A 69 0.95 6.42 -20.61
CA LYS A 69 0.63 7.80 -20.21
C LYS A 69 0.96 8.03 -18.75
N LEU A 70 0.66 7.07 -17.88
CA LEU A 70 1.00 7.13 -16.46
C LEU A 70 2.53 7.13 -16.26
N LYS A 71 3.25 6.29 -17.01
CA LYS A 71 4.71 6.29 -17.04
C LYS A 71 5.25 7.67 -17.39
N LYS A 72 4.77 8.25 -18.49
CA LYS A 72 5.18 9.58 -18.94
C LYS A 72 4.90 10.66 -17.87
N PHE A 73 3.70 10.66 -17.30
CA PHE A 73 3.37 11.57 -16.19
C PHE A 73 4.36 11.46 -15.04
N TYR A 74 4.67 10.23 -14.59
CA TYR A 74 5.61 10.00 -13.50
C TYR A 74 7.04 10.46 -13.84
N GLU A 75 7.45 10.29 -15.10
CA GLU A 75 8.74 10.74 -15.64
C GLU A 75 8.84 12.26 -15.83
N GLU A 76 7.72 12.96 -15.96
CA GLU A 76 7.65 14.42 -16.08
C GLU A 76 7.61 15.13 -14.72
N LEU A 77 7.32 14.41 -13.63
CA LEU A 77 7.41 14.97 -12.27
C LEU A 77 8.84 15.41 -11.96
N GLY A 78 8.98 16.57 -11.33
CA GLY A 78 10.26 17.03 -10.78
C GLY A 78 10.72 16.15 -9.62
N ASP A 79 12.01 16.21 -9.28
CA ASP A 79 12.61 15.34 -8.26
C ASP A 79 11.93 15.45 -6.88
N ALA A 80 11.54 16.67 -6.48
CA ALA A 80 10.81 16.90 -5.24
C ALA A 80 9.45 16.17 -5.22
N ASP A 81 8.70 16.22 -6.31
CA ASP A 81 7.41 15.53 -6.39
C ASP A 81 7.58 14.02 -6.52
N ARG A 82 8.55 13.56 -7.31
CA ARG A 82 8.84 12.14 -7.50
C ARG A 82 9.35 11.48 -6.22
N SER A 83 10.13 12.19 -5.39
CA SER A 83 10.57 11.67 -4.10
C SER A 83 9.42 11.52 -3.08
N ASN A 84 8.33 12.28 -3.27
CA ASN A 84 7.14 12.25 -2.40
C ASN A 84 6.01 11.36 -2.94
N LEU A 85 6.08 10.88 -4.17
CA LEU A 85 5.08 10.01 -4.79
C LEU A 85 5.67 8.64 -5.13
N GLU A 86 5.00 7.57 -4.71
CA GLU A 86 5.34 6.21 -5.14
C GLU A 86 4.13 5.51 -5.75
N VAL A 87 4.36 4.77 -6.84
CA VAL A 87 3.33 3.98 -7.50
C VAL A 87 3.41 2.54 -7.00
N VAL A 88 2.27 2.02 -6.55
CA VAL A 88 2.10 0.59 -6.23
C VAL A 88 1.12 0.00 -7.22
N TRP A 89 1.64 -0.86 -8.08
CA TRP A 89 0.84 -1.58 -9.06
C TRP A 89 0.14 -2.78 -8.42
N VAL A 90 -1.17 -2.86 -8.66
CA VAL A 90 -2.02 -3.97 -8.24
C VAL A 90 -2.52 -4.67 -9.49
N SER A 91 -2.00 -5.86 -9.74
CA SER A 91 -2.39 -6.66 -10.89
C SER A 91 -3.79 -7.25 -10.72
N ARG A 92 -4.55 -7.27 -11.83
CA ARG A 92 -5.81 -8.02 -11.99
C ARG A 92 -5.66 -9.11 -13.07
N ASP A 93 -4.42 -9.52 -13.33
CA ASP A 93 -4.14 -10.68 -14.17
C ASP A 93 -4.65 -11.95 -13.48
N LYS A 94 -5.03 -12.94 -14.28
CA LYS A 94 -5.71 -14.15 -13.78
C LYS A 94 -4.74 -15.23 -13.35
N GLU A 95 -3.50 -15.16 -13.83
CA GLU A 95 -2.46 -16.13 -13.54
C GLU A 95 -1.17 -15.41 -13.13
N ALA A 96 -0.35 -16.08 -12.30
CA ALA A 96 0.94 -15.53 -11.86
C ALA A 96 1.90 -15.28 -13.03
N ALA A 97 1.88 -16.14 -14.05
CA ALA A 97 2.70 -15.99 -15.25
C ALA A 97 2.33 -14.73 -16.05
N ASP A 98 1.02 -14.47 -16.22
CA ASP A 98 0.52 -13.28 -16.91
C ASP A 98 0.91 -11.98 -16.18
N GLN A 99 0.80 -11.98 -14.83
CA GLN A 99 1.24 -10.86 -14.00
C GLN A 99 2.71 -10.55 -14.26
N LEU A 100 3.57 -11.57 -14.18
CA LEU A 100 5.01 -11.39 -14.33
C LEU A 100 5.37 -10.97 -15.75
N GLU A 101 4.79 -11.60 -16.77
CA GLU A 101 5.02 -11.24 -18.17
C GLU A 101 4.67 -9.77 -18.43
N TYR A 102 3.50 -9.33 -17.94
CA TYR A 102 3.07 -7.94 -18.13
C TYR A 102 3.96 -6.95 -17.37
N TYR A 103 4.38 -7.29 -16.14
CA TYR A 103 5.28 -6.49 -15.35
C TYR A 103 6.63 -6.27 -16.04
N GLU A 104 7.22 -7.34 -16.57
CA GLU A 104 8.53 -7.28 -17.25
C GLU A 104 8.45 -6.53 -18.57
N LYS A 105 7.36 -6.71 -19.34
CA LYS A 105 7.25 -6.12 -20.68
C LYS A 105 6.77 -4.67 -20.70
N ALA A 106 5.88 -4.29 -19.78
CA ALA A 106 5.12 -3.04 -19.90
C ALA A 106 5.24 -2.09 -18.71
N MET A 107 5.63 -2.57 -17.53
CA MET A 107 5.66 -1.75 -16.33
C MET A 107 7.04 -1.16 -16.05
N PRO A 108 7.12 0.11 -15.60
CA PRO A 108 8.32 0.61 -14.92
C PRO A 108 8.65 -0.25 -13.68
N PRO A 109 9.84 -0.09 -13.07
CA PRO A 109 10.22 -0.83 -11.87
C PRO A 109 9.49 -0.27 -10.64
N TRP A 110 8.16 -0.17 -10.69
CA TRP A 110 7.30 0.21 -9.57
C TRP A 110 7.11 -0.97 -8.61
N TYR A 111 6.67 -0.67 -7.40
CA TYR A 111 6.27 -1.71 -6.45
C TYR A 111 5.04 -2.44 -6.97
N TYR A 112 4.93 -3.73 -6.66
CA TYR A 112 3.73 -4.50 -6.92
C TYR A 112 3.47 -5.55 -5.85
N ILE A 113 2.22 -5.98 -5.76
CA ILE A 113 1.79 -7.06 -4.88
C ILE A 113 1.82 -8.37 -5.70
N PRO A 114 2.58 -9.40 -5.26
CA PRO A 114 2.63 -10.68 -5.94
C PRO A 114 1.26 -11.34 -6.08
N PHE A 115 1.06 -12.08 -7.17
CA PHE A 115 -0.14 -12.85 -7.41
C PHE A 115 -0.46 -13.82 -6.26
N GLY A 116 -1.75 -14.07 -6.02
CA GLY A 116 -2.22 -14.97 -4.97
C GLY A 116 -2.38 -14.33 -3.59
N ASP A 117 -2.07 -13.04 -3.42
CA ASP A 117 -2.32 -12.35 -2.16
C ASP A 117 -3.82 -12.09 -1.94
N SER A 118 -4.31 -12.48 -0.75
CA SER A 118 -5.73 -12.41 -0.39
C SER A 118 -6.32 -10.99 -0.33
N ASN A 119 -5.49 -9.94 -0.28
CA ASN A 119 -5.98 -8.56 -0.24
C ASN A 119 -6.40 -8.04 -1.62
N ILE A 120 -6.03 -8.72 -2.71
CA ILE A 120 -6.17 -8.19 -4.07
C ILE A 120 -6.71 -9.18 -5.12
N GLN A 121 -6.89 -10.45 -4.78
CA GLN A 121 -7.49 -11.48 -5.66
C GLN A 121 -9.02 -11.35 -5.70
#